data_AF-A0A432FM38-F1
#
_entry.id   AF-A0A432FM38-F1
#
_cell.length_a   1.000
_cell.length_b   1.000
_cell.length_c   1.000
_cell.angle_alpha   90.00
_cell.angle_beta   90.00
_cell.angle_gamma   90.00
#
_symmetry.space_group_name_H-M   'P 1'
#
loop_
_entity.id
_entity.type
_entity.pdbx_description
1 polymer ?
#
loop_
_entity_poly.entity_id
_entity_poly.type
_entity_poly.pdbx_seq_one_letter_code
_entity_poly.pdbx_strand_id
1 'polypeptide(L)' 'MAEAPADPGEGAERTARSQLSALVKAGLLVSDSPKGPAHLGFPVEAEQWWFLNLIPERQIDPGPADDW' A
#
# COMPACT_ATOMS: atom_id res chain seq x y z
N MET A 1 -22.04 16.52 -40.41
CA MET A 1 -21.44 15.30 -39.84
C MET A 1 -21.05 15.65 -38.42
N ALA A 2 -21.68 15.04 -37.41
CA ALA A 2 -21.29 15.24 -36.02
C ALA A 2 -20.07 14.35 -35.73
N GLU A 3 -19.00 14.94 -35.21
CA GLU A 3 -17.84 14.23 -34.69
C GLU A 3 -18.30 13.26 -33.61
N ALA A 4 -17.91 11.98 -33.71
CA ALA A 4 -18.21 11.00 -32.67
C ALA A 4 -17.53 11.42 -31.36
N PRO A 5 -18.20 11.29 -30.19
CA PRO A 5 -17.57 11.61 -28.92
C PRO A 5 -16.34 10.73 -28.71
N ALA A 6 -15.26 11.32 -28.21
CA ALA A 6 -14.02 10.61 -27.88
C ALA A 6 -14.33 9.38 -27.03
N ASP A 7 -13.70 8.25 -27.35
CA ASP A 7 -13.88 6.99 -26.64
C ASP A 7 -13.58 7.20 -25.13
N PRO A 8 -14.57 7.03 -24.23
CA PRO A 8 -14.37 7.23 -22.80
C PRO A 8 -13.30 6.30 -22.20
N GLY A 9 -12.90 5.24 -22.92
CA GLY A 9 -11.88 4.29 -22.49
C GLY A 9 -10.44 4.80 -22.56
N GLU A 10 -10.07 5.66 -23.52
CA GLU A 10 -8.67 6.02 -23.74
C GLU A 10 -8.07 6.87 -22.61
N GLY A 11 -8.87 7.79 -22.06
CA GLY A 11 -8.48 8.60 -20.90
C GLY A 11 -8.42 7.78 -19.61
N ALA A 12 -9.32 6.81 -19.46
CA ALA A 12 -9.39 5.94 -18.29
C ALA A 12 -8.18 5.01 -18.22
N GLU A 13 -7.76 4.42 -19.35
CA GLU A 13 -6.61 3.53 -19.43
C GLU A 13 -5.29 4.23 -19.06
N ARG A 14 -5.08 5.44 -19.59
CA ARG A 14 -3.90 6.26 -19.24
C ARG A 14 -3.88 6.60 -17.75
N THR A 15 -5.03 6.94 -17.20
CA THR A 15 -5.19 7.28 -15.78
C THR A 15 -4.90 6.06 -14.90
N ALA A 16 -5.49 4.91 -15.22
CA ALA A 16 -5.26 3.65 -14.49
C ALA A 16 -3.77 3.28 -14.47
N ARG A 17 -3.09 3.35 -15.62
CA ARG A 17 -1.66 3.08 -15.72
C ARG A 17 -0.80 4.04 -14.90
N SER A 18 -1.14 5.32 -14.91
CA SER A 18 -0.46 6.34 -14.09
C SER A 18 -0.62 6.07 -12.59
N GLN A 19 -1.83 5.72 -12.14
CA GLN A 19 -2.12 5.43 -10.74
C GLN A 19 -1.41 4.17 -10.26
N LEU A 20 -1.48 3.08 -11.04
CA LEU A 20 -0.77 1.84 -10.72
C LEU A 20 0.74 2.06 -10.62
N SER A 21 1.34 2.82 -11.54
CA SER A 21 2.76 3.15 -11.47
C SER A 21 3.12 3.96 -10.21
N ALA A 22 2.27 4.90 -9.81
CA ALA A 22 2.47 5.69 -8.60
C ALA A 22 2.40 4.82 -7.33
N LEU A 23 1.42 3.91 -7.24
CA LEU A 23 1.25 3.00 -6.11
C LEU A 23 2.41 2.01 -5.98
N VAL A 24 2.94 1.52 -7.11
CA VAL A 24 4.14 0.66 -7.11
C VAL A 24 5.37 1.42 -6.64
N LYS A 25 5.58 2.65 -7.13
CA LYS A 25 6.69 3.51 -6.68
C LYS A 25 6.60 3.85 -5.20
N ALA A 26 5.39 3.99 -4.66
CA ALA A 26 5.15 4.27 -3.25
C ALA A 26 5.30 3.03 -2.35
N GLY A 27 5.55 1.84 -2.90
CA GLY A 27 5.65 0.60 -2.14
C GLY A 27 4.31 0.10 -1.57
N LEU A 28 3.20 0.73 -1.95
CA LEU A 28 1.84 0.31 -1.56
C LEU A 28 1.33 -0.86 -2.40
N LEU A 29 1.90 -1.03 -3.59
CA LEU A 29 1.64 -2.15 -4.48
C LEU A 29 2.98 -2.78 -4.87
N VAL A 30 3.09 -4.09 -4.84
CA VAL A 30 4.28 -4.84 -5.26
C VAL A 30 3.89 -5.95 -6.23
N SER A 31 4.77 -6.26 -7.18
CA SER A 31 4.59 -7.39 -8.10
C SER A 31 5.93 -8.05 -8.38
N ASP A 32 5.95 -9.37 -8.34
CA ASP A 32 7.17 -10.17 -8.54
C ASP A 32 7.60 -10.24 -10.00
N SER A 33 6.76 -9.77 -10.94
CA SER A 33 7.12 -9.69 -12.35
C SER A 33 6.38 -8.55 -13.07
N PRO A 34 6.88 -8.06 -14.23
CA PRO A 34 6.24 -6.96 -14.96
C PRO A 34 4.79 -7.20 -15.40
N LYS A 35 4.34 -8.46 -15.45
CA LYS A 35 2.97 -8.87 -15.82
C LYS A 35 2.33 -9.78 -14.78
N GLY A 36 2.91 -9.83 -13.58
CA GLY A 36 2.42 -10.68 -12.50
C GLY A 36 1.20 -10.07 -11.82
N PRO A 37 0.51 -10.86 -10.99
CA PRO A 37 -0.48 -10.30 -10.07
C PRO A 37 0.18 -9.24 -9.17
N ALA A 38 -0.63 -8.28 -8.75
CA ALA A 38 -0.21 -7.23 -7.83
C ALA A 38 -0.66 -7.59 -6.42
N HIS A 39 0.21 -7.33 -5.45
CA HIS A 39 -0.01 -7.56 -4.02
C HIS A 39 0.07 -6.23 -3.27
N LEU A 40 -0.60 -6.15 -2.12
CA LEU A 40 -0.44 -5.00 -1.23
C LEU A 40 0.96 -5.03 -0.63
N GLY A 41 1.67 -3.93 -0.78
CA GLY A 41 2.93 -3.69 -0.09
C GLY A 41 2.69 -2.91 1.19
N PHE A 42 3.49 -3.20 2.22
CA PHE A 42 3.50 -2.44 3.47
C PHE A 42 4.82 -1.67 3.52
N PRO A 43 4.83 -0.38 3.10
CA PRO A 43 6.03 0.42 3.20
C PRO A 43 6.47 0.49 4.66
N VAL A 44 7.77 0.33 4.91
CA VAL A 44 8.35 0.33 6.26
C VAL A 44 8.03 1.66 6.97
N GLU A 45 7.90 2.74 6.21
CA GLU A 45 7.51 4.06 6.71
C GLU A 45 6.07 4.11 7.24
N ALA A 46 5.20 3.17 6.82
CA ALA A 46 3.81 3.06 7.25
C ALA A 46 3.62 2.09 8.44
N GLU A 47 4.64 1.32 8.81
CA GLU A 47 4.58 0.31 9.87
C GLU A 47 4.13 0.92 11.21
N GLN A 48 4.65 2.10 11.56
CA GLN A 48 4.30 2.78 12.81
C GLN A 48 2.87 3.32 12.83
N TRP A 49 2.23 3.51 11.67
CA TRP A 49 0.89 4.08 11.57
C TRP A 49 -0.20 3.01 11.48
N TRP A 50 0.03 1.95 10.72
CA TRP A 50 -0.99 0.94 10.43
C TRP A 50 -0.95 -0.24 11.42
N PHE A 51 0.17 -0.43 12.11
CA PHE A 51 0.44 -1.62 12.88
C PHE A 51 0.81 -1.33 14.35
N LEU A 52 0.12 -0.34 14.94
CA LEU A 52 0.29 0.08 16.34
C LEU A 52 0.22 -1.07 17.38
N ASN A 53 -0.43 -2.18 17.03
CA ASN A 53 -0.67 -3.34 17.91
C ASN A 53 0.03 -4.63 17.47
N LEU A 54 0.93 -4.61 16.47
CA LEU A 54 1.63 -5.82 16.01
C LEU A 54 2.96 -6.08 16.70
N ILE A 55 3.43 -5.16 17.56
CA ILE A 55 4.57 -5.40 18.43
C ILE A 55 4.05 -5.85 19.81
N PRO A 56 4.07 -7.16 20.13
CA PRO A 56 3.69 -7.65 21.45
C PRO A 56 4.62 -7.19 22.58
N GLU A 57 5.83 -6.67 22.30
CA GLU A 57 6.76 -6.16 23.33
C GLU A 57 6.25 -4.99 24.17
N ARG A 58 5.11 -4.35 23.84
CA ARG A 58 4.49 -3.38 24.76
C ARG A 58 3.48 -3.99 25.73
N GLN A 59 3.50 -5.31 25.91
CA GLN A 59 3.20 -5.87 27.22
C GLN A 59 4.37 -5.53 28.15
N ILE A 60 4.33 -4.34 28.73
CA ILE A 60 5.08 -4.06 29.94
C ILE A 60 4.48 -5.01 30.98
N ASP A 61 5.09 -6.18 31.15
CA ASP A 61 4.92 -6.95 32.37
C ASP A 61 5.74 -6.20 33.42
N PRO A 62 5.13 -5.51 34.40
CA PRO A 62 5.87 -5.07 35.56
C PRO A 62 6.25 -6.36 36.27
N GLY A 63 7.41 -6.92 35.89
CA GLY A 63 8.01 -8.05 36.59
C GLY A 63 7.87 -7.83 38.10
N PRO A 64 7.66 -8.91 38.87
CA PRO A 64 7.13 -8.85 40.22
C PRO A 64 7.83 -7.72 40.97
N ALA A 65 7.04 -6.80 41.55
CA ALA A 65 7.56 -5.67 42.30
C ALA A 65 8.67 -6.20 43.21
N ASP A 66 9.89 -5.74 43.00
CA ASP A 66 10.99 -6.10 43.88
C ASP A 66 10.61 -5.57 45.27
N ASP A 67 10.13 -6.49 46.11
CA ASP A 67 9.88 -6.27 47.53
C ASP A 67 11.26 -6.12 48.22
N TRP A 68 11.83 -4.91 48.15
CA TRP A 68 12.97 -4.48 48.97
C TRP A 68 12.52 -3.71 50.22
#